data_AF-A0A534QG67-F1
#
_entry.id   AF-A0A534QG67-F1
#
_cell.length_a   1.000
_cell.length_b   1.000
_cell.length_c   1.000
_cell.angle_alpha   90.00
_cell.angle_beta   90.00
_cell.angle_gamma   90.00
#
_symmetry.space_group_name_H-M   'P 1'
#
loop_
_entity.id
_entity.type
_entity.pdbx_description
1 polymer ?
#
loop_
_entity_poly.entity_id
_entity_poly.type
_entity_poly.pdbx_seq_one_letter_code
_entity_poly.pdbx_strand_id
1 'polypeptide(L)'
;MRLAVLTAAVALAASRSFALTPGGGSARTDCLVEFGTTPANYPASRPRQIRCVDNDPSCDADSTVGRCGVPLSVCLNVTDPNLPDCASASLEQFTIKNYQPDTNPKHDFGFQTLQDQVNQLFLPLGPTQHDRCTTDDVNPAIISVTMKLSISSQTYRKVTKTLRSRLDGHDGTTAIDDVDVIKITCLPGSDGPCTGVTGTFDQIQKQIFTPRCALPTCHAAAQAPHNLSLQPASSYANLVNVVSEESNDGLERVLPGDADNSFLVHKLRGTLELGEGERMPRGGPYLDSAAIQLVTDWVTGGAPETGFVGSASDCPH
;
A
#
# COMPACT_ATOMS: atom_id res chain seq x y z
N MET A 1 46.87 4.42 52.01
CA MET A 1 45.74 5.04 51.27
C MET A 1 45.93 4.68 49.80
N ARG A 2 45.21 3.68 49.28
CA ARG A 2 45.33 3.24 47.87
C ARG A 2 44.30 4.01 47.04
N LEU A 3 44.78 4.85 46.12
CA LEU A 3 43.97 5.57 45.14
C LEU A 3 43.48 4.56 44.08
N ALA A 4 42.17 4.41 43.93
CA ALA A 4 41.56 3.67 42.82
C ALA A 4 41.25 4.66 41.70
N VAL A 5 41.89 4.47 40.54
CA VAL A 5 41.62 5.21 39.31
C VAL A 5 40.43 4.53 38.63
N LEU A 6 39.29 5.23 38.54
CA LEU A 6 38.14 4.82 37.73
C LEU A 6 38.36 5.29 36.28
N THR A 7 38.68 4.36 35.39
CA THR A 7 38.64 4.57 33.94
C THR A 7 37.19 4.49 33.47
N ALA A 8 36.62 5.62 33.06
CA ALA A 8 35.35 5.67 32.35
C ALA A 8 35.55 5.16 30.91
N ALA A 9 35.05 3.96 30.62
CA ALA A 9 34.98 3.46 29.26
C ALA A 9 33.82 4.16 28.55
N VAL A 10 34.13 5.08 27.63
CA VAL A 10 33.16 5.64 26.69
C VAL A 10 32.83 4.53 25.69
N ALA A 11 31.66 3.92 25.82
CA ALA A 11 31.13 3.04 24.80
C ALA A 11 30.73 3.90 23.59
N LEU A 12 31.56 3.89 22.54
CA LEU A 12 31.14 4.34 21.23
C LEU A 12 30.00 3.42 20.78
N ALA A 13 28.78 3.93 20.77
CA ALA A 13 27.67 3.27 20.09
C ALA A 13 28.03 3.24 18.60
N ALA A 14 28.47 2.08 18.12
CA ALA A 14 28.56 1.83 16.69
C ALA A 14 27.17 2.04 16.11
N SER A 15 27.03 3.05 15.25
CA SER A 15 25.88 3.21 14.37
C SER A 15 25.60 1.85 13.75
N ARG A 16 24.39 1.30 13.91
CA ARG A 16 24.00 0.10 13.16
C ARG A 16 24.24 0.44 11.70
N SER A 17 25.18 -0.23 11.05
CA SER A 17 25.27 -0.23 9.60
C SER A 17 23.91 -0.73 9.13
N PHE A 18 23.09 0.19 8.63
CA PHE A 18 21.80 -0.13 8.06
C PHE A 18 22.07 -1.17 6.96
N ALA A 19 21.29 -2.24 6.95
CA ALA A 19 21.38 -3.21 5.87
C ALA A 19 20.74 -2.58 4.64
N LEU A 20 21.52 -1.73 3.96
CA LEU A 20 21.17 -1.13 2.70
C LEU A 20 21.19 -2.21 1.62
N THR A 21 20.25 -2.08 0.70
CA THR A 21 20.08 -3.00 -0.42
C THR A 21 20.47 -2.27 -1.69
N PRO A 22 21.57 -2.68 -2.34
CA PRO A 22 21.92 -2.17 -3.66
C PRO A 22 20.81 -2.44 -4.67
N GLY A 23 20.43 -1.39 -5.40
CA GLY A 23 19.24 -1.35 -6.23
C GLY A 23 19.28 -2.27 -7.47
N GLY A 24 20.46 -2.75 -7.83
CA GLY A 24 20.75 -3.74 -8.86
C GLY A 24 21.14 -3.12 -10.18
N GLY A 25 22.07 -3.78 -10.87
CA GLY A 25 22.59 -3.31 -12.15
C GLY A 25 24.07 -3.60 -12.27
N SER A 26 24.81 -2.59 -12.72
CA SER A 26 26.28 -2.65 -12.78
C SER A 26 26.86 -2.49 -11.39
N ALA A 27 27.75 -3.40 -10.98
CA ALA A 27 28.46 -3.27 -9.70
C ALA A 27 29.32 -2.00 -9.57
N ARG A 28 29.53 -1.26 -10.67
CA ARG A 28 30.24 0.03 -10.68
C ARG A 28 29.35 1.23 -10.35
N THR A 29 28.04 1.05 -10.37
CA THR A 29 27.04 2.12 -10.09
C THR A 29 26.07 1.72 -8.97
N ASP A 30 26.02 0.44 -8.58
CA ASP A 30 25.10 -0.13 -7.57
C ASP A 30 25.22 0.49 -6.16
N CYS A 31 26.26 1.31 -5.88
CA CYS A 31 26.42 2.08 -4.64
C CYS A 31 25.88 3.52 -4.74
N LEU A 32 25.57 4.00 -5.94
CA LEU A 32 25.06 5.35 -6.14
C LEU A 32 23.65 5.50 -5.57
N VAL A 33 22.88 4.41 -5.56
CA VAL A 33 21.56 4.31 -4.92
C VAL A 33 21.46 2.99 -4.16
N GLU A 34 21.23 3.08 -2.86
CA GLU A 34 20.85 1.91 -2.05
C GLU A 34 19.59 2.19 -1.23
N PHE A 35 18.83 1.12 -0.97
CA PHE A 35 17.53 1.20 -0.31
C PHE A 35 17.60 0.66 1.11
N GLY A 36 17.00 1.39 2.06
CA GLY A 36 17.15 1.13 3.49
C GLY A 36 15.86 1.09 4.29
N THR A 37 16.02 1.19 5.62
CA THR A 37 14.99 1.00 6.66
C THR A 37 14.49 -0.44 6.74
N THR A 38 13.88 -0.96 5.66
CA THR A 38 13.54 -2.38 5.55
C THR A 38 14.52 -3.09 4.61
N PRO A 39 15.44 -3.93 5.12
CA PRO A 39 16.41 -4.60 4.27
C PRO A 39 15.76 -5.64 3.36
N ALA A 40 16.29 -5.80 2.16
CA ALA A 40 15.95 -6.96 1.35
C ALA A 40 16.36 -8.25 2.06
N ASN A 41 15.52 -9.27 1.92
CA ASN A 41 15.70 -10.57 2.57
C ASN A 41 15.56 -11.75 1.59
N TYR A 42 15.37 -11.50 0.28
CA TYR A 42 15.18 -12.56 -0.70
C TYR A 42 15.88 -12.32 -2.05
N PRO A 43 16.45 -13.38 -2.68
CA PRO A 43 16.75 -14.69 -2.07
C PRO A 43 17.84 -14.55 -1.00
N ALA A 44 17.85 -15.43 0.01
CA ALA A 44 18.76 -15.31 1.16
C ALA A 44 20.26 -15.27 0.77
N SER A 45 20.64 -15.87 -0.36
CA SER A 45 22.02 -15.87 -0.86
C SER A 45 22.49 -14.53 -1.43
N ARG A 46 21.56 -13.72 -1.97
CA ARG A 46 21.83 -12.39 -2.52
C ARG A 46 20.53 -11.56 -2.45
N PRO A 47 20.20 -11.03 -1.26
CA PRO A 47 18.94 -10.34 -1.07
C PRO A 47 18.82 -9.11 -1.96
N ARG A 48 17.77 -9.05 -2.78
CA ARG A 48 17.42 -7.89 -3.64
C ARG A 48 15.90 -7.65 -3.71
N GLN A 49 15.15 -8.33 -2.85
CA GLN A 49 13.70 -8.21 -2.75
C GLN A 49 13.34 -8.17 -1.27
N ILE A 50 12.42 -7.28 -0.92
CA ILE A 50 11.81 -7.22 0.40
C ILE A 50 10.58 -8.14 0.35
N ARG A 51 10.57 -9.16 1.20
CA ARG A 51 9.39 -9.97 1.47
C ARG A 51 8.94 -9.70 2.88
N CYS A 52 7.76 -9.10 3.00
CA CYS A 52 7.14 -8.81 4.27
C CYS A 52 5.89 -9.67 4.44
N VAL A 53 5.71 -10.22 5.62
CA VAL A 53 4.49 -10.93 6.00
C VAL A 53 3.54 -9.91 6.63
N ASP A 54 2.27 -9.96 6.25
CA ASP A 54 1.22 -9.09 6.80
C ASP A 54 1.18 -9.17 8.33
N ASN A 55 1.13 -8.00 8.99
CA ASN A 55 1.24 -7.82 10.45
C ASN A 55 2.56 -8.30 11.09
N ASP A 56 3.63 -8.51 10.31
CA ASP A 56 4.98 -8.74 10.87
C ASP A 56 5.59 -7.39 11.30
N PRO A 57 5.74 -7.12 12.60
CA PRO A 57 6.21 -5.82 13.09
C PRO A 57 7.66 -5.50 12.70
N SER A 58 8.41 -6.45 12.16
CA SER A 58 9.78 -6.22 11.69
C SER A 58 9.85 -5.51 10.33
N CYS A 59 8.77 -5.55 9.54
CA CYS A 59 8.75 -4.98 8.18
C CYS A 59 7.41 -4.33 7.81
N ASP A 60 6.36 -4.54 8.61
CA ASP A 60 5.02 -4.04 8.39
C ASP A 60 4.66 -2.98 9.43
N ALA A 61 4.54 -1.74 8.98
CA ALA A 61 4.09 -0.61 9.78
C ALA A 61 2.59 -0.32 9.63
N ASP A 62 1.87 -1.11 8.82
CA ASP A 62 0.41 -1.04 8.69
C ASP A 62 -0.20 -2.27 9.37
N SER A 63 -1.14 -2.07 10.29
CA SER A 63 -1.84 -3.17 10.99
C SER A 63 -3.13 -3.59 10.30
N THR A 64 -3.40 -3.01 9.12
CA THR A 64 -4.57 -3.35 8.32
C THR A 64 -4.36 -4.71 7.68
N VAL A 65 -5.07 -5.72 8.18
CA VAL A 65 -5.07 -7.08 7.61
C VAL A 65 -5.27 -7.05 6.09
N GLY A 66 -4.38 -7.72 5.37
CA GLY A 66 -4.37 -7.75 3.92
C GLY A 66 -3.53 -6.65 3.26
N ARG A 67 -2.72 -5.91 4.01
CA ARG A 67 -1.90 -4.82 3.51
C ARG A 67 -0.63 -4.67 4.36
N CYS A 68 0.51 -4.81 3.68
CA CYS A 68 1.79 -4.44 4.28
C CYS A 68 2.12 -2.97 4.02
N GLY A 69 2.39 -2.18 5.04
CA GLY A 69 3.01 -0.85 4.94
C GLY A 69 4.51 -0.94 5.16
N VAL A 70 5.29 -1.06 4.09
CA VAL A 70 6.74 -1.29 4.19
C VAL A 70 7.50 0.05 4.28
N PRO A 71 8.19 0.35 5.39
CA PRO A 71 9.03 1.53 5.50
C PRO A 71 10.25 1.45 4.57
N LEU A 72 10.55 2.52 3.84
CA LEU A 72 11.64 2.55 2.89
C LEU A 72 12.35 3.91 2.89
N SER A 73 13.67 3.87 2.80
CA SER A 73 14.55 5.02 2.57
C SER A 73 15.45 4.80 1.36
N VAL A 74 16.03 5.89 0.85
CA VAL A 74 17.05 5.89 -0.21
C VAL A 74 18.29 6.58 0.32
N CYS A 75 19.45 5.97 0.08
CA CYS A 75 20.76 6.51 0.33
C CYS A 75 21.52 6.70 -0.99
N LEU A 76 22.18 7.84 -1.13
CA LEU A 76 22.93 8.23 -2.33
C LEU A 76 24.44 8.26 -2.05
N ASN A 77 25.23 7.86 -3.05
CA ASN A 77 26.70 7.77 -2.98
C ASN A 77 27.15 6.99 -1.73
N VAL A 78 26.64 5.78 -1.56
CA VAL A 78 26.88 4.93 -0.39
C VAL A 78 28.31 4.39 -0.40
N THR A 79 28.96 4.46 0.75
CA THR A 79 30.25 3.82 0.98
C THR A 79 30.02 2.35 1.34
N ASP A 80 29.84 1.48 0.33
CA ASP A 80 29.57 0.04 0.54
C ASP A 80 30.83 -0.85 0.37
N PRO A 81 31.33 -1.48 1.45
CA PRO A 81 32.43 -2.44 1.37
C PRO A 81 32.16 -3.67 0.48
N ASN A 82 30.89 -3.99 0.22
CA ASN A 82 30.51 -5.10 -0.66
C ASN A 82 30.56 -4.73 -2.15
N LEU A 83 30.71 -3.44 -2.46
CA LEU A 83 30.82 -2.90 -3.81
C LEU A 83 32.12 -2.08 -3.97
N PRO A 84 33.31 -2.70 -3.79
CA PRO A 84 34.59 -1.97 -3.77
C PRO A 84 34.96 -1.30 -5.10
N ASP A 85 34.33 -1.73 -6.21
CA ASP A 85 34.54 -1.18 -7.55
C ASP A 85 33.55 -0.04 -7.89
N CYS A 86 32.64 0.29 -6.98
CA CYS A 86 31.71 1.41 -7.13
C CYS A 86 32.26 2.66 -6.44
N ALA A 87 32.34 3.75 -7.19
CA ALA A 87 32.80 5.04 -6.69
C ALA A 87 31.66 6.05 -6.69
N SER A 88 31.73 7.03 -5.80
CA SER A 88 30.80 8.16 -5.81
C SER A 88 30.90 8.97 -7.10
N ALA A 89 29.80 9.63 -7.44
CA ALA A 89 29.70 10.48 -8.60
C ALA A 89 29.03 11.81 -8.26
N SER A 90 29.10 12.77 -9.18
CA SER A 90 28.17 13.89 -9.16
C SER A 90 26.79 13.39 -9.57
N LEU A 91 25.78 13.65 -8.76
CA LEU A 91 24.40 13.21 -8.98
C LEU A 91 23.53 14.41 -9.30
N GLU A 92 22.83 14.36 -10.42
CA GLU A 92 22.06 15.51 -10.92
C GLU A 92 20.57 15.33 -10.69
N GLN A 93 20.06 14.13 -10.99
CA GLN A 93 18.64 13.85 -10.96
C GLN A 93 18.36 12.43 -10.49
N PHE A 94 17.36 12.30 -9.63
CA PHE A 94 16.81 11.01 -9.20
C PHE A 94 15.31 11.00 -9.49
N THR A 95 14.80 9.94 -10.10
CA THR A 95 13.36 9.79 -10.39
C THR A 95 12.85 8.39 -10.08
N ILE A 96 11.69 8.27 -9.43
CA ILE A 96 10.98 7.01 -9.19
C ILE A 96 9.82 6.88 -10.17
N LYS A 97 9.70 5.75 -10.88
CA LYS A 97 8.59 5.53 -11.79
C LYS A 97 7.23 5.52 -11.06
N ASN A 98 6.26 6.21 -11.63
CA ASN A 98 4.89 6.39 -11.11
C ASN A 98 4.76 7.19 -9.81
N TYR A 99 5.77 7.97 -9.43
CA TYR A 99 5.67 8.89 -8.28
C TYR A 99 4.67 10.02 -8.49
N GLN A 100 4.37 10.39 -9.75
CA GLN A 100 3.43 11.42 -10.18
C GLN A 100 3.06 11.18 -11.66
N PRO A 101 2.09 11.92 -12.23
CA PRO A 101 1.08 12.75 -11.55
C PRO A 101 -0.07 11.92 -10.97
N ASP A 102 -0.94 12.53 -10.15
CA ASP A 102 -2.15 11.89 -9.58
C ASP A 102 -3.10 11.31 -10.64
N THR A 103 -3.06 11.84 -11.86
CA THR A 103 -3.85 11.34 -12.99
C THR A 103 -3.33 10.01 -13.56
N ASN A 104 -2.13 9.58 -13.17
CA ASN A 104 -1.61 8.28 -13.56
C ASN A 104 -2.36 7.18 -12.78
N PRO A 105 -3.02 6.21 -13.45
CA PRO A 105 -3.70 5.11 -12.76
C PRO A 105 -2.75 4.17 -11.99
N LYS A 106 -1.44 4.32 -12.17
CA LYS A 106 -0.39 3.62 -11.42
C LYS A 106 0.31 4.51 -10.39
N HIS A 107 -0.20 5.73 -10.18
CA HIS A 107 0.34 6.65 -9.18
C HIS A 107 0.40 5.97 -7.80
N ASP A 108 1.51 6.18 -7.11
CA ASP A 108 1.75 5.60 -5.81
C ASP A 108 2.21 6.69 -4.84
N PHE A 109 1.36 7.00 -3.85
CA PHE A 109 1.66 8.04 -2.85
C PHE A 109 2.91 7.73 -2.01
N GLY A 110 3.24 6.45 -1.81
CA GLY A 110 4.48 6.05 -1.14
C GLY A 110 5.71 6.39 -1.99
N PHE A 111 5.63 6.17 -3.32
CA PHE A 111 6.68 6.58 -4.25
C PHE A 111 6.81 8.09 -4.38
N GLN A 112 5.68 8.82 -4.35
CA GLN A 112 5.69 10.28 -4.29
C GLN A 112 6.42 10.77 -3.04
N THR A 113 6.04 10.25 -1.87
CA THR A 113 6.65 10.62 -0.59
C THR A 113 8.16 10.37 -0.61
N LEU A 114 8.60 9.20 -1.09
CA LEU A 114 10.02 8.87 -1.19
C LEU A 114 10.75 9.78 -2.19
N GLN A 115 10.14 10.09 -3.33
CA GLN A 115 10.69 11.04 -4.30
C GLN A 115 10.88 12.43 -3.68
N ASP A 116 9.86 12.92 -2.97
CA ASP A 116 9.89 14.24 -2.33
C ASP A 116 10.96 14.31 -1.23
N GLN A 117 11.15 13.22 -0.49
CA GLN A 117 12.24 13.09 0.49
C GLN A 117 13.61 13.13 -0.18
N VAL A 118 13.81 12.43 -1.31
CA VAL A 118 15.08 12.50 -2.06
C VAL A 118 15.31 13.92 -2.60
N ASN A 119 14.28 14.61 -3.09
CA ASN A 119 14.39 15.99 -3.57
C ASN A 119 14.83 16.95 -2.44
N GLN A 120 14.49 16.67 -1.18
CA GLN A 120 14.94 17.42 -0.02
C GLN A 120 16.42 17.19 0.34
N LEU A 121 17.08 16.20 -0.25
CA LEU A 121 18.53 16.00 -0.08
C LEU A 121 19.37 17.08 -0.80
N PHE A 122 18.73 18.01 -1.53
CA PHE A 122 19.33 19.09 -2.31
C PHE A 122 20.21 18.59 -3.46
N LEU A 123 19.65 17.79 -4.37
CA LEU A 123 20.30 17.53 -5.66
C LEU A 123 20.53 18.86 -6.42
N PRO A 124 21.70 19.06 -7.07
CA PRO A 124 22.75 18.08 -7.32
C PRO A 124 23.68 17.82 -6.13
N LEU A 125 24.16 16.58 -6.01
CA LEU A 125 25.24 16.19 -5.09
C LEU A 125 26.57 16.13 -5.84
N GLY A 126 27.64 16.62 -5.23
CA GLY A 126 29.01 16.48 -5.73
C GLY A 126 29.66 15.15 -5.32
N PRO A 127 30.81 14.80 -5.93
CA PRO A 127 31.43 13.47 -5.77
C PRO A 127 32.05 13.23 -4.38
N THR A 128 32.21 14.28 -3.57
CA THR A 128 32.68 14.16 -2.18
C THR A 128 31.54 14.03 -1.18
N GLN A 129 30.29 14.13 -1.63
CA GLN A 129 29.11 13.99 -0.79
C GLN A 129 28.69 12.52 -0.81
N HIS A 130 29.05 11.81 0.26
CA HIS A 130 28.76 10.40 0.47
C HIS A 130 27.65 10.20 1.50
N ASP A 131 27.05 9.00 1.48
CA ASP A 131 26.16 8.48 2.50
C ASP A 131 24.99 9.44 2.83
N ARG A 132 24.39 10.01 1.78
CA ARG A 132 23.28 10.97 1.91
C ARG A 132 21.96 10.23 1.84
N CYS A 133 21.30 10.07 2.98
CA CYS A 133 20.10 9.27 3.11
C CYS A 133 18.83 10.09 3.43
N THR A 134 17.69 9.60 2.95
CA THR A 134 16.36 10.13 3.29
C THR A 134 15.94 9.68 4.69
N THR A 135 15.61 10.62 5.59
CA THR A 135 15.13 10.43 6.98
C THR A 135 15.03 8.99 7.46
N ASP A 136 16.17 8.46 7.91
CA ASP A 136 16.53 7.05 7.89
C ASP A 136 15.78 6.14 8.87
N ASP A 137 14.88 6.68 9.71
CA ASP A 137 14.03 5.94 10.68
C ASP A 137 12.99 6.84 11.39
N VAL A 138 13.20 8.17 11.40
CA VAL A 138 12.29 9.11 12.09
C VAL A 138 11.00 9.32 11.29
N ASN A 139 11.09 9.26 9.96
CA ASN A 139 9.94 9.42 9.06
C ASN A 139 10.19 8.74 7.70
N PRO A 140 10.36 7.41 7.66
CA PRO A 140 10.55 6.70 6.40
C PRO A 140 9.31 6.83 5.51
N ALA A 141 9.49 6.79 4.19
CA ALA A 141 8.36 6.68 3.29
C ALA A 141 7.69 5.31 3.47
N ILE A 142 6.36 5.27 3.62
CA ILE A 142 5.62 4.02 3.75
C ILE A 142 5.12 3.57 2.38
N ILE A 143 5.56 2.40 1.92
CA ILE A 143 5.11 1.80 0.67
C ILE A 143 4.02 0.76 0.95
N SER A 144 2.76 1.14 0.71
CA SER A 144 1.60 0.26 0.99
C SER A 144 1.36 -0.79 -0.09
N VAL A 145 1.52 -2.08 0.22
CA VAL A 145 1.27 -3.21 -0.69
C VAL A 145 0.01 -3.96 -0.26
N THR A 146 -1.13 -3.61 -0.86
CA THR A 146 -2.42 -4.28 -0.59
C THR A 146 -2.52 -5.61 -1.33
N MET A 147 -2.78 -6.69 -0.60
CA MET A 147 -2.99 -8.03 -1.14
C MET A 147 -4.36 -8.19 -1.80
N LYS A 148 -4.48 -9.22 -2.66
CA LYS A 148 -5.76 -9.55 -3.30
C LYS A 148 -6.51 -10.57 -2.46
N LEU A 149 -7.67 -10.18 -1.93
CA LEU A 149 -8.59 -11.09 -1.25
C LEU A 149 -9.46 -11.85 -2.27
N SER A 150 -9.47 -13.17 -2.13
CA SER A 150 -10.44 -14.05 -2.77
C SER A 150 -11.55 -14.35 -1.75
N ILE A 151 -12.72 -13.74 -1.93
CA ILE A 151 -13.86 -13.87 -0.99
C ILE A 151 -14.34 -15.32 -0.95
N SER A 152 -14.43 -15.98 -2.11
CA SER A 152 -14.90 -17.37 -2.20
C SER A 152 -14.05 -18.37 -1.42
N SER A 153 -12.74 -18.14 -1.34
CA SER A 153 -11.80 -19.01 -0.62
C SER A 153 -11.33 -18.41 0.70
N GLN A 154 -11.83 -17.23 1.07
CA GLN A 154 -11.42 -16.44 2.23
C GLN A 154 -9.89 -16.43 2.44
N THR A 155 -9.15 -16.18 1.35
CA THR A 155 -7.68 -16.17 1.39
C THR A 155 -7.10 -14.96 0.67
N TYR A 156 -6.07 -14.38 1.28
CA TYR A 156 -5.23 -13.40 0.61
C TYR A 156 -4.21 -14.09 -0.31
N ARG A 157 -3.99 -13.47 -1.46
CA ARG A 157 -2.89 -13.82 -2.37
C ARG A 157 -1.82 -12.77 -2.27
N LYS A 158 -0.57 -13.23 -2.19
CA LYS A 158 0.61 -12.35 -2.21
C LYS A 158 0.56 -11.38 -3.38
N VAL A 159 1.01 -10.16 -3.14
CA VAL A 159 1.16 -9.13 -4.17
C VAL A 159 2.57 -8.57 -4.11
N THR A 160 3.16 -8.34 -5.28
CA THR A 160 4.46 -7.70 -5.42
C THR A 160 4.30 -6.34 -6.06
N LYS A 161 4.75 -5.31 -5.37
CA LYS A 161 4.98 -3.97 -5.94
C LYS A 161 6.43 -3.86 -6.40
N THR A 162 6.66 -3.15 -7.50
CA THR A 162 8.01 -2.91 -8.05
C THR A 162 8.28 -1.42 -8.01
N LEU A 163 9.27 -1.02 -7.23
CA LEU A 163 9.87 0.31 -7.29
C LEU A 163 10.96 0.27 -8.37
N ARG A 164 10.95 1.25 -9.26
CA ARG A 164 12.01 1.45 -10.26
C ARG A 164 12.47 2.89 -10.17
N SER A 165 13.73 3.11 -9.85
CA SER A 165 14.36 4.43 -9.90
C SER A 165 15.27 4.56 -11.11
N ARG A 166 15.60 5.80 -11.42
CA ARG A 166 16.64 6.19 -12.36
C ARG A 166 17.42 7.34 -11.73
N LEU A 167 18.74 7.22 -11.75
CA LEU A 167 19.68 8.24 -11.31
C LEU A 167 20.53 8.66 -12.51
N ASP A 168 20.54 9.95 -12.81
CA ASP A 168 21.37 10.56 -13.83
C ASP A 168 22.47 11.41 -13.14
N GLY A 169 23.70 11.32 -13.64
CA GLY A 169 24.86 12.00 -13.04
C GLY A 169 26.12 11.92 -13.90
N HIS A 170 27.29 12.18 -13.31
CA HIS A 170 28.57 12.09 -14.00
C HIS A 170 29.75 11.71 -13.08
N ASP A 171 30.69 10.94 -13.62
CA ASP A 171 32.03 10.73 -13.07
C ASP A 171 33.06 11.43 -13.98
N GLY A 172 33.55 12.58 -13.52
CA GLY A 172 34.37 13.46 -14.35
C GLY A 172 33.60 13.90 -15.61
N THR A 173 34.05 13.45 -16.78
CA THR A 173 33.39 13.73 -18.07
C THR A 173 32.49 12.59 -18.56
N THR A 174 32.40 11.49 -17.80
CA THR A 174 31.62 10.32 -18.18
C THR A 174 30.22 10.44 -17.60
N ALA A 175 29.20 10.47 -18.47
CA ALA A 175 27.81 10.45 -18.03
C ALA A 175 27.47 9.10 -17.38
N ILE A 176 26.69 9.15 -16.31
CA ILE A 176 26.15 8.00 -15.57
C ILE A 176 24.64 8.01 -15.72
N ASP A 177 24.10 6.84 -16.05
CA ASP A 177 22.67 6.51 -16.03
C ASP A 177 22.55 5.18 -15.28
N ASP A 178 22.00 5.23 -14.08
CA ASP A 178 21.83 4.08 -13.20
C ASP A 178 20.34 3.80 -12.98
N VAL A 179 19.94 2.54 -13.09
CA VAL A 179 18.53 2.13 -13.03
C VAL A 179 18.36 0.98 -12.07
N ASP A 180 17.78 1.29 -10.93
CA ASP A 180 17.54 0.32 -9.88
C ASP A 180 16.13 -0.24 -9.87
N VAL A 181 16.00 -1.45 -9.32
CA VAL A 181 14.72 -2.12 -9.13
C VAL A 181 14.67 -2.84 -7.79
N ILE A 182 13.80 -2.37 -6.90
CA ILE A 182 13.42 -3.07 -5.67
C ILE A 182 12.03 -3.70 -5.84
N LYS A 183 11.93 -4.99 -5.51
CA LYS A 183 10.64 -5.69 -5.42
C LYS A 183 10.22 -5.80 -3.96
N ILE A 184 9.01 -5.35 -3.67
CA ILE A 184 8.40 -5.38 -2.33
C ILE A 184 7.20 -6.32 -2.42
N THR A 185 7.26 -7.44 -1.72
CA THR A 185 6.21 -8.46 -1.74
C THR A 185 5.56 -8.55 -0.37
N CYS A 186 4.25 -8.33 -0.33
CA CYS A 186 3.43 -8.63 0.84
C CYS A 186 2.92 -10.07 0.74
N LEU A 187 3.14 -10.84 1.80
CA LEU A 187 2.73 -12.23 1.94
C LEU A 187 1.60 -12.32 2.97
N PRO A 188 0.64 -13.25 2.78
CA PRO A 188 -0.39 -13.49 3.80
C PRO A 188 0.22 -13.82 5.16
N GLY A 189 -0.28 -13.18 6.21
CA GLY A 189 0.05 -13.47 7.60
C GLY A 189 -0.68 -14.69 8.16
N SER A 190 -0.56 -14.91 9.47
CA SER A 190 -1.41 -15.87 10.20
C SER A 190 -2.85 -15.37 10.36
N ASP A 191 -3.02 -14.05 10.37
CA ASP A 191 -4.33 -13.42 10.45
C ASP A 191 -5.05 -13.57 9.10
N GLY A 192 -6.20 -14.25 9.13
CA GLY A 192 -7.05 -14.40 7.96
C GLY A 192 -7.87 -13.14 7.68
N PRO A 193 -8.53 -13.04 6.50
CA PRO A 193 -9.43 -11.92 6.16
C PRO A 193 -10.61 -11.72 7.12
N CYS A 194 -10.87 -12.72 7.95
CA CYS A 194 -11.90 -12.71 8.98
C CYS A 194 -11.42 -12.23 10.35
N THR A 195 -10.13 -11.95 10.50
CA THR A 195 -9.57 -11.47 11.76
C THR A 195 -10.13 -10.09 12.09
N GLY A 196 -10.69 -9.94 13.29
CA GLY A 196 -11.29 -8.69 13.73
C GLY A 196 -12.59 -8.33 13.00
N VAL A 197 -13.19 -9.24 12.22
CA VAL A 197 -14.53 -9.06 11.66
C VAL A 197 -15.56 -9.36 12.74
N THR A 198 -16.49 -8.43 12.95
CA THR A 198 -17.48 -8.46 14.06
C THR A 198 -18.93 -8.64 13.61
N GLY A 199 -19.17 -8.63 12.30
CA GLY A 199 -20.48 -8.84 11.69
C GLY A 199 -20.41 -8.86 10.17
N THR A 200 -21.51 -9.22 9.51
CA THR A 200 -21.55 -9.30 8.04
C THR A 200 -21.35 -7.92 7.41
N PHE A 201 -21.94 -6.85 7.98
CA PHE A 201 -21.72 -5.49 7.48
C PHE A 201 -20.26 -5.04 7.66
N ASP A 202 -19.66 -5.32 8.81
CA ASP A 202 -18.24 -5.03 9.07
C ASP A 202 -17.32 -5.81 8.09
N GLN A 203 -17.68 -7.04 7.76
CA GLN A 203 -17.01 -7.82 6.71
C GLN A 203 -17.09 -7.13 5.35
N ILE A 204 -18.30 -6.74 4.92
CA ILE A 204 -18.53 -6.01 3.66
C ILE A 204 -17.74 -4.71 3.65
N GLN A 205 -17.74 -3.96 4.75
CA GLN A 205 -17.01 -2.70 4.86
C GLN A 205 -15.50 -2.91 4.67
N LYS A 206 -14.90 -3.86 5.39
CA LYS A 206 -13.45 -4.13 5.35
C LYS A 206 -12.99 -4.77 4.04
N GLN A 207 -13.79 -5.67 3.48
CA GLN A 207 -13.37 -6.52 2.36
C GLN A 207 -13.85 -6.01 0.98
N ILE A 208 -14.89 -5.18 0.94
CA ILE A 208 -15.52 -4.69 -0.29
C ILE A 208 -15.52 -3.17 -0.35
N PHE A 209 -16.25 -2.49 0.54
CA PHE A 209 -16.50 -1.04 0.40
C PHE A 209 -15.24 -0.21 0.56
N THR A 210 -14.49 -0.37 1.65
CA THR A 210 -13.27 0.39 1.89
C THR A 210 -12.22 0.21 0.77
N PRO A 211 -11.83 -1.03 0.38
CA PRO A 211 -10.74 -1.21 -0.58
C PRO A 211 -11.14 -0.98 -2.05
N ARG A 212 -12.42 -1.01 -2.41
CA ARG A 212 -12.87 -0.97 -3.82
C ARG A 212 -13.82 0.17 -4.17
N CYS A 213 -14.52 0.74 -3.19
CA CYS A 213 -15.60 1.70 -3.44
C CYS A 213 -15.33 3.06 -2.78
N ALA A 214 -14.84 3.09 -1.54
CA ALA A 214 -14.56 4.29 -0.76
C ALA A 214 -13.24 4.98 -1.14
N LEU A 215 -12.89 4.95 -2.43
CA LEU A 215 -11.70 5.60 -2.96
C LEU A 215 -11.93 7.11 -3.14
N PRO A 216 -10.89 7.96 -3.03
CA PRO A 216 -11.02 9.42 -3.09
C PRO A 216 -11.85 9.97 -4.28
N THR A 217 -11.80 9.30 -5.43
CA THR A 217 -12.50 9.70 -6.67
C THR A 217 -13.77 8.89 -6.96
N CYS A 218 -14.18 7.99 -6.07
CA CYS A 218 -15.34 7.12 -6.28
C CYS A 218 -16.48 7.40 -5.28
N HIS A 219 -16.35 6.99 -4.02
CA HIS A 219 -17.39 7.17 -2.99
C HIS A 219 -16.78 7.58 -1.64
N ALA A 220 -15.94 8.62 -1.66
CA ALA A 220 -15.34 9.22 -0.47
C ALA A 220 -16.00 10.57 -0.10
N ALA A 221 -15.96 10.94 1.18
CA ALA A 221 -16.71 12.07 1.76
C ALA A 221 -16.43 13.45 1.12
N ALA A 222 -15.25 13.65 0.51
CA ALA A 222 -14.86 14.95 -0.01
C ALA A 222 -15.54 15.35 -1.32
N GLN A 223 -15.98 14.38 -2.14
CA GLN A 223 -16.64 14.59 -3.44
C GLN A 223 -17.51 13.38 -3.83
N ALA A 224 -18.37 12.92 -2.92
CA ALA A 224 -19.23 11.78 -3.21
C ALA A 224 -20.22 12.11 -4.35
N PRO A 225 -20.19 11.41 -5.49
CA PRO A 225 -21.30 11.44 -6.43
C PRO A 225 -22.59 11.09 -5.68
N HIS A 226 -23.67 11.82 -5.98
CA HIS A 226 -25.01 11.54 -5.46
C HIS A 226 -25.09 11.50 -3.92
N ASN A 227 -24.29 12.28 -3.20
CA ASN A 227 -24.32 12.34 -1.72
C ASN A 227 -24.14 10.95 -1.06
N LEU A 228 -23.23 10.12 -1.57
CA LEU A 228 -22.93 8.77 -1.06
C LEU A 228 -21.46 8.61 -0.63
N SER A 229 -21.22 8.59 0.68
CA SER A 229 -19.93 8.17 1.24
C SER A 229 -20.00 6.72 1.71
N LEU A 230 -19.09 5.88 1.21
CA LEU A 230 -18.91 4.49 1.64
C LEU A 230 -17.75 4.33 2.64
N GLN A 231 -17.29 5.43 3.24
CA GLN A 231 -16.30 5.38 4.32
C GLN A 231 -16.92 4.77 5.59
N PRO A 232 -16.11 4.06 6.43
CA PRO A 232 -16.62 3.32 7.59
C PRO A 232 -17.55 4.10 8.52
N ALA A 233 -17.30 5.41 8.71
CA ALA A 233 -18.09 6.26 9.61
C ALA A 233 -19.46 6.69 9.03
N SER A 234 -19.68 6.57 7.72
CA SER A 234 -20.88 7.07 7.05
C SER A 234 -21.66 6.00 6.29
N SER A 235 -20.99 4.91 5.91
CA SER A 235 -21.51 3.97 4.92
C SER A 235 -22.89 3.41 5.26
N TYR A 236 -23.09 2.93 6.49
CA TYR A 236 -24.38 2.33 6.89
C TYR A 236 -25.53 3.34 6.78
N ALA A 237 -25.37 4.51 7.41
CA ALA A 237 -26.37 5.58 7.41
C ALA A 237 -26.62 6.19 6.03
N ASN A 238 -25.68 6.05 5.10
CA ASN A 238 -25.82 6.51 3.72
C ASN A 238 -26.52 5.48 2.83
N LEU A 239 -26.63 4.22 3.25
CA LEU A 239 -27.14 3.11 2.44
C LEU A 239 -28.54 2.66 2.88
N VAL A 240 -28.72 2.39 4.16
CA VAL A 240 -29.89 1.65 4.65
C VAL A 240 -31.08 2.58 4.82
N ASN A 241 -32.21 2.25 4.16
CA ASN A 241 -33.43 3.08 4.11
C ASN A 241 -33.20 4.50 3.54
N VAL A 242 -32.25 4.66 2.62
CA VAL A 242 -31.96 5.92 1.95
C VAL A 242 -32.33 5.81 0.48
N VAL A 243 -33.23 6.68 0.00
CA VAL A 243 -33.62 6.72 -1.43
C VAL A 243 -32.40 6.99 -2.31
N SER A 244 -32.29 6.25 -3.41
CA SER A 244 -31.26 6.48 -4.41
C SER A 244 -31.65 7.63 -5.34
N GLU A 245 -30.79 8.66 -5.43
CA GLU A 245 -30.99 9.78 -6.36
C GLU A 245 -30.86 9.37 -7.85
N GLU A 246 -30.24 8.22 -8.12
CA GLU A 246 -30.06 7.70 -9.49
C GLU A 246 -31.13 6.68 -9.90
N SER A 247 -32.03 6.27 -9.01
CA SER A 247 -33.08 5.31 -9.37
C SER A 247 -34.26 6.02 -10.03
N ASN A 248 -34.70 5.51 -11.18
CA ASN A 248 -35.89 6.02 -11.88
C ASN A 248 -37.18 5.72 -11.09
N ASP A 249 -37.20 4.59 -10.39
CA ASP A 249 -38.35 4.10 -9.62
C ASP A 249 -38.32 4.53 -8.15
N GLY A 250 -37.34 5.36 -7.76
CA GLY A 250 -37.19 5.82 -6.38
C GLY A 250 -36.80 4.72 -5.40
N LEU A 251 -36.11 3.68 -5.87
CA LEU A 251 -35.63 2.59 -5.01
C LEU A 251 -34.69 3.10 -3.92
N GLU A 252 -34.73 2.45 -2.76
CA GLU A 252 -33.73 2.67 -1.73
C GLU A 252 -32.39 2.07 -2.14
N ARG A 253 -31.29 2.71 -1.73
CA ARG A 253 -29.93 2.21 -1.91
C ARG A 253 -29.82 0.80 -1.33
N VAL A 254 -30.31 0.62 -0.11
CA VAL A 254 -30.53 -0.68 0.52
C VAL A 254 -31.91 -0.67 1.19
N LEU A 255 -32.80 -1.52 0.69
CA LEU A 255 -34.08 -1.85 1.30
C LEU A 255 -33.92 -3.13 2.14
N PRO A 256 -33.95 -3.05 3.48
CA PRO A 256 -33.79 -4.22 4.36
C PRO A 256 -34.78 -5.35 4.05
N GLY A 257 -34.26 -6.56 3.85
CA GLY A 257 -35.06 -7.75 3.58
C GLY A 257 -35.42 -7.96 2.11
N ASP A 258 -35.12 -7.01 1.22
CA ASP A 258 -35.47 -7.09 -0.19
C ASP A 258 -34.31 -6.66 -1.10
N ALA A 259 -33.47 -7.65 -1.45
CA ALA A 259 -32.32 -7.45 -2.32
C ALA A 259 -32.71 -7.16 -3.77
N ASP A 260 -33.87 -7.63 -4.23
CA ASP A 260 -34.32 -7.43 -5.61
C ASP A 260 -34.87 -6.01 -5.82
N ASN A 261 -35.32 -5.34 -4.76
CA ASN A 261 -35.70 -3.92 -4.79
C ASN A 261 -34.64 -2.98 -4.17
N SER A 262 -33.42 -3.47 -3.93
CA SER A 262 -32.30 -2.67 -3.42
C SER A 262 -31.39 -2.17 -4.56
N PHE A 263 -31.29 -0.86 -4.74
CA PHE A 263 -30.55 -0.27 -5.86
C PHE A 263 -29.05 -0.58 -5.84
N LEU A 264 -28.44 -0.75 -4.65
CA LEU A 264 -27.05 -1.21 -4.52
C LEU A 264 -26.85 -2.55 -5.22
N VAL A 265 -27.78 -3.50 -5.07
CA VAL A 265 -27.68 -4.84 -5.68
C VAL A 265 -27.77 -4.73 -7.21
N HIS A 266 -28.62 -3.85 -7.73
CA HIS A 266 -28.72 -3.57 -9.16
C HIS A 266 -27.43 -2.97 -9.72
N LYS A 267 -26.85 -1.98 -9.02
CA LYS A 267 -25.54 -1.38 -9.37
C LYS A 267 -24.43 -2.44 -9.40
N LEU A 268 -24.41 -3.40 -8.49
CA LEU A 268 -23.38 -4.46 -8.44
C LEU A 268 -23.58 -5.52 -9.53
N ARG A 269 -24.82 -5.91 -9.82
CA ARG A 269 -25.16 -6.91 -10.85
C ARG A 269 -25.13 -6.35 -12.27
N GLY A 270 -25.35 -5.04 -12.42
CA GLY A 270 -25.44 -4.36 -13.72
C GLY A 270 -26.81 -4.56 -14.38
N THR A 271 -27.87 -4.63 -13.59
CA THR A 271 -29.26 -4.81 -14.05
C THR A 271 -30.03 -3.48 -14.11
N LEU A 272 -29.31 -2.39 -14.35
CA LEU A 272 -29.80 -1.00 -14.32
C LEU A 272 -30.60 -0.68 -15.58
N GLU A 273 -31.59 0.19 -15.46
CA GLU A 273 -32.31 0.75 -16.60
C GLU A 273 -31.54 1.89 -17.28
N LEU A 274 -32.02 2.30 -18.46
CA LEU A 274 -31.47 3.47 -19.14
C LEU A 274 -31.66 4.72 -18.27
N GLY A 275 -30.56 5.42 -17.98
CA GLY A 275 -30.57 6.64 -17.17
C GLY A 275 -30.14 6.45 -15.73
N GLU A 276 -30.03 5.20 -15.24
CA GLU A 276 -29.66 4.89 -13.85
C GLU A 276 -28.14 4.74 -13.64
N GLY A 277 -27.33 5.33 -14.52
CA GLY A 277 -25.87 5.26 -14.48
C GLY A 277 -25.28 3.90 -14.89
N GLU A 278 -24.07 3.61 -14.40
CA GLU A 278 -23.29 2.43 -14.80
C GLU A 278 -23.13 1.40 -13.67
N ARG A 279 -22.84 0.15 -14.05
CA ARG A 279 -22.49 -0.94 -13.12
C ARG A 279 -21.26 -0.58 -12.29
N MET A 280 -21.29 -0.92 -11.00
CA MET A 280 -20.20 -0.70 -10.05
C MET A 280 -19.40 -1.98 -9.74
N PRO A 281 -18.06 -1.87 -9.52
CA PRO A 281 -17.23 -0.68 -9.72
C PRO A 281 -17.16 -0.23 -11.18
N ARG A 282 -17.21 1.08 -11.40
CA ARG A 282 -17.25 1.70 -12.73
C ARG A 282 -16.05 1.26 -13.58
N GLY A 283 -16.31 0.74 -14.78
CA GLY A 283 -15.26 0.26 -15.70
C GLY A 283 -14.53 -1.02 -15.26
N GLY A 284 -14.91 -1.58 -14.10
CA GLY A 284 -14.32 -2.80 -13.55
C GLY A 284 -12.93 -2.64 -12.93
N PRO A 285 -12.33 -3.74 -12.43
CA PRO A 285 -12.89 -5.09 -12.42
C PRO A 285 -14.13 -5.18 -11.53
N TYR A 286 -15.18 -5.85 -12.03
CA TYR A 286 -16.40 -6.08 -11.27
C TYR A 286 -16.15 -7.01 -10.08
N LEU A 287 -17.03 -6.93 -9.07
CA LEU A 287 -17.04 -7.88 -7.97
C LEU A 287 -17.31 -9.30 -8.49
N ASP A 288 -16.65 -10.28 -7.89
CA ASP A 288 -16.96 -11.68 -8.16
C ASP A 288 -18.31 -12.08 -7.52
N SER A 289 -18.83 -13.24 -7.90
CA SER A 289 -20.13 -13.71 -7.43
C SER A 289 -20.18 -13.86 -5.91
N ALA A 290 -19.09 -14.24 -5.25
CA ALA A 290 -19.06 -14.41 -3.80
C ALA A 290 -19.17 -13.06 -3.08
N ALA A 291 -18.48 -12.02 -3.56
CA ALA A 291 -18.60 -10.67 -3.03
C ALA A 291 -20.01 -10.08 -3.24
N ILE A 292 -20.61 -10.29 -4.42
CA ILE A 292 -22.00 -9.86 -4.68
C ILE A 292 -22.99 -10.63 -3.80
N GLN A 293 -22.74 -11.93 -3.58
CA GLN A 293 -23.59 -12.77 -2.74
C GLN A 293 -23.52 -12.33 -1.28
N LEU A 294 -22.34 -12.03 -0.74
CA LEU A 294 -22.20 -11.50 0.62
C LEU A 294 -23.03 -10.24 0.85
N VAL A 295 -23.01 -9.29 -0.10
CA VAL A 295 -23.85 -8.09 -0.02
C VAL A 295 -25.32 -8.43 -0.15
N THR A 296 -25.68 -9.32 -1.08
CA THR A 296 -27.06 -9.77 -1.30
C THR A 296 -27.65 -10.43 -0.05
N ASP A 297 -26.89 -11.31 0.60
CA ASP A 297 -27.29 -12.05 1.80
C ASP A 297 -27.44 -11.11 2.99
N TRP A 298 -26.54 -10.13 3.14
CA TRP A 298 -26.68 -9.08 4.14
C TRP A 298 -27.98 -8.28 3.96
N VAL A 299 -28.28 -7.84 2.74
CA VAL A 299 -29.53 -7.12 2.44
C VAL A 299 -30.75 -8.00 2.73
N THR A 300 -30.75 -9.24 2.23
CA THR A 300 -31.85 -10.21 2.44
C THR A 300 -32.05 -10.54 3.92
N GLY A 301 -30.97 -10.58 4.71
CA GLY A 301 -30.99 -10.78 6.15
C GLY A 301 -31.47 -9.58 6.97
N GLY A 302 -32.03 -8.54 6.34
CA GLY A 302 -32.53 -7.34 7.01
C GLY A 302 -31.47 -6.24 7.19
N ALA A 303 -30.34 -6.35 6.49
CA ALA A 303 -29.26 -5.36 6.47
C ALA A 303 -28.80 -4.88 7.87
N PRO A 304 -28.56 -5.77 8.86
CA PRO A 304 -28.18 -5.33 10.20
C PRO A 304 -26.80 -4.66 10.21
N GLU A 305 -26.64 -3.60 11.00
CA GLU A 305 -25.34 -2.92 11.20
C GLU A 305 -24.33 -3.80 11.95
N THR A 306 -24.82 -4.65 12.86
CA THR A 306 -24.01 -5.49 13.74
C THR A 306 -24.48 -6.94 13.74
N GLY A 307 -23.58 -7.86 14.09
CA GLY A 307 -23.86 -9.28 14.08
C GLY A 307 -23.78 -9.89 12.67
N PHE A 308 -23.97 -11.20 12.62
CA PHE A 308 -23.85 -11.98 11.40
C PHE A 308 -25.21 -12.51 10.95
N VAL A 309 -25.40 -12.57 9.63
CA VAL A 309 -26.67 -13.03 9.02
C VAL A 309 -26.67 -14.54 8.76
N GLY A 310 -25.56 -15.24 9.02
CA GLY A 310 -25.44 -16.70 8.90
C GLY A 310 -25.34 -17.19 7.46
N SER A 311 -24.76 -16.36 6.58
CA SER A 311 -24.61 -16.69 5.15
C SER A 311 -23.43 -17.63 4.88
N ALA A 312 -23.46 -18.35 3.75
CA ALA A 312 -22.32 -19.18 3.34
C ALA A 312 -21.05 -18.38 2.98
N SER A 313 -21.20 -17.07 2.80
CA SER A 313 -20.10 -16.14 2.47
C SER A 313 -19.58 -15.39 3.71
N ASP A 314 -20.23 -15.57 4.86
CA ASP A 314 -19.80 -14.98 6.11
C ASP A 314 -18.46 -15.57 6.54
N CYS A 315 -17.66 -14.73 7.19
CA CYS A 315 -16.53 -15.20 7.94
C CYS A 315 -16.98 -16.20 9.02
N PRO A 316 -16.42 -17.42 9.06
CA PRO A 316 -16.84 -18.41 10.06
C PRO A 316 -16.59 -17.88 11.49
N HIS A 317 -17.54 -18.13 12.39
CA HIS A 317 -17.45 -17.81 13.83
C HIS A 317 -16.92 -18.99 14.63
#